data_AF-A6FJ99-F1
#
_entry.id   AF-A6FJ99-F1
#
_cell.length_a   1.000
_cell.length_b   1.000
_cell.length_c   1.000
_cell.angle_alpha   90.00
_cell.angle_beta   90.00
_cell.angle_gamma   90.00
#
_symmetry.space_group_name_H-M   'P 1'
#
loop_
_entity.id
_entity.type
_entity.pdbx_description
1 polymer ?
#
loop_
_entity_poly.entity_id
_entity_poly.type
_entity_poly.pdbx_seq_one_letter_code
_entity_poly.pdbx_strand_id
1 'polypeptide(L)'
;MSYSSEMEITMRRIFSALIILIAMSFSVQAMNLQDAKQAGLVGEQVNGYLGAVKPSNEVNTLVTTVNNKRKAKYQELATKHNITVKSVAARAAKKAMSMTAKGQFIESSPGQWKKK
;
A
#
# COMPACT_ATOMS: atom_id res chain seq x y z
N MET A 1 -48.55 8.28 -37.89
CA MET A 1 -47.96 9.10 -36.81
C MET A 1 -47.57 8.30 -35.56
N SER A 2 -48.01 7.03 -35.40
CA SER A 2 -47.72 6.21 -34.21
C SER A 2 -46.38 5.44 -34.23
N TYR A 3 -45.73 5.28 -35.40
CA TYR A 3 -44.46 4.54 -35.50
C TYR A 3 -43.25 5.37 -35.03
N SER A 4 -43.30 6.69 -35.24
CA SER A 4 -42.27 7.64 -34.80
C SER A 4 -42.23 7.78 -33.28
N SER A 5 -43.39 7.72 -32.60
CA SER A 5 -43.47 7.82 -31.14
C SER A 5 -42.96 6.57 -30.42
N GLU A 6 -43.22 5.38 -30.97
CA GLU A 6 -42.69 4.11 -30.44
C GLU A 6 -41.15 4.11 -30.50
N MET A 7 -40.58 4.46 -31.66
CA MET A 7 -39.13 4.50 -31.86
C MET A 7 -38.40 5.48 -30.93
N GLU A 8 -38.98 6.65 -30.65
CA GLU A 8 -38.41 7.59 -29.67
C GLU A 8 -38.42 7.02 -28.24
N ILE A 9 -39.47 6.30 -27.86
CA ILE A 9 -39.58 5.69 -26.53
C ILE A 9 -38.56 4.54 -26.39
N THR A 10 -38.39 3.68 -27.40
CA THR A 10 -37.39 2.60 -27.38
C THR A 10 -35.97 3.16 -27.38
N MET A 11 -35.67 4.18 -28.19
CA MET A 11 -34.38 4.88 -28.22
C MET A 11 -34.05 5.52 -26.87
N ARG A 12 -35.03 6.18 -26.22
CA ARG A 12 -34.86 6.82 -24.90
C ARG A 12 -34.65 5.80 -23.78
N ARG A 13 -35.22 4.60 -23.86
CA ARG A 13 -34.98 3.48 -22.92
C ARG A 13 -33.61 2.84 -23.12
N ILE A 14 -33.15 2.69 -24.35
CA ILE A 14 -31.80 2.18 -24.67
C ILE A 14 -30.72 3.18 -24.22
N PHE A 15 -30.93 4.48 -24.45
CA PHE A 15 -30.04 5.54 -23.94
C PHE A 15 -30.00 5.59 -22.41
N SER A 16 -31.13 5.33 -21.74
CA SER A 16 -31.21 5.30 -20.26
C SER A 16 -30.50 4.08 -19.66
N ALA A 17 -30.54 2.93 -20.34
CA ALA A 17 -29.82 1.72 -19.92
C ALA A 17 -28.30 1.84 -20.10
N LEU A 18 -27.84 2.61 -21.10
CA LEU A 18 -26.42 2.82 -21.40
C LEU A 18 -25.72 3.73 -20.36
N ILE A 19 -26.44 4.67 -19.75
CA ILE A 19 -25.90 5.59 -18.72
C ILE A 19 -25.66 4.88 -17.37
N ILE A 20 -26.47 3.88 -17.03
CA ILE A 20 -26.31 3.12 -15.78
C ILE A 20 -25.09 2.18 -15.82
N LEU A 21 -24.69 1.72 -17.01
CA LEU A 21 -23.54 0.81 -17.18
C LEU A 21 -22.17 1.52 -17.05
N ILE A 22 -22.12 2.83 -17.26
CA ILE A 22 -20.87 3.63 -17.22
C ILE A 22 -20.49 4.07 -15.78
N ALA A 23 -21.41 3.92 -14.80
CA ALA A 23 -21.18 4.37 -13.43
C ALA A 23 -20.34 3.42 -12.56
N MET A 24 -19.99 2.22 -13.04
CA MET A 24 -19.15 1.26 -12.30
C MET A 24 -17.66 1.42 -12.64
N SER A 25 -17.13 2.63 -12.47
CA SER A 25 -15.67 2.83 -12.46
C SER A 25 -15.13 2.40 -11.10
N PHE A 26 -14.73 1.13 -10.97
CA PHE A 26 -13.98 0.65 -9.81
C PHE A 26 -12.62 1.36 -9.78
N SER A 27 -12.49 2.36 -8.92
CA SER A 27 -11.20 2.99 -8.65
C SER A 27 -10.33 1.98 -7.89
N VAL A 28 -9.38 1.34 -8.57
CA VAL A 28 -8.36 0.51 -7.92
C VAL A 28 -7.36 1.47 -7.27
N GLN A 29 -7.61 1.82 -6.01
CA GLN A 29 -6.66 2.58 -5.21
C GLN A 29 -5.56 1.63 -4.73
N ALA A 30 -4.30 1.96 -5.02
CA ALA A 30 -3.18 1.19 -4.50
C ALA A 30 -3.10 1.33 -2.97
N MET A 31 -3.01 0.21 -2.25
CA MET A 31 -2.79 0.22 -0.80
C MET A 31 -1.56 1.06 -0.45
N ASN A 32 -1.76 2.10 0.38
CA ASN A 32 -0.65 2.90 0.88
C ASN A 32 -0.07 2.29 2.17
N LEU A 33 1.16 2.69 2.51
CA LEU A 33 1.89 2.16 3.66
C LEU A 33 1.19 2.41 5.01
N GLN A 34 0.56 3.57 5.17
CA GLN A 34 -0.06 3.93 6.45
C GLN A 34 -1.28 3.05 6.72
N ASP A 35 -2.14 2.88 5.72
CA ASP A 35 -3.33 2.04 5.81
C ASP A 35 -2.95 0.58 6.03
N ALA A 36 -1.92 0.09 5.32
CA ALA A 36 -1.40 -1.27 5.51
C ALA A 36 -0.90 -1.52 6.94
N LYS A 37 -0.21 -0.53 7.55
CA LYS A 37 0.22 -0.61 8.95
C LYS A 37 -0.96 -0.59 9.91
N GLN A 38 -1.92 0.29 9.68
CA GLN A 38 -3.13 0.42 10.50
C GLN A 38 -3.97 -0.86 10.47
N ALA A 39 -4.09 -1.49 9.30
CA ALA A 39 -4.77 -2.76 9.11
C ALA A 39 -3.97 -3.98 9.62
N GLY A 40 -2.72 -3.78 10.06
CA GLY A 40 -1.85 -4.85 10.55
C GLY A 40 -1.43 -5.84 9.46
N LEU A 41 -1.34 -5.37 8.21
CA LEU A 41 -0.91 -6.16 7.06
C LEU A 41 0.62 -6.20 6.94
N VAL A 42 1.29 -5.14 7.42
CA VAL A 42 2.74 -4.97 7.39
C VAL A 42 3.26 -4.50 8.75
N GLY A 43 4.56 -4.69 8.98
CA GLY A 43 5.24 -4.30 10.22
C GLY A 43 6.69 -3.88 9.98
N GLU A 44 7.27 -3.16 10.94
CA GLU A 44 8.68 -2.72 10.89
C GLU A 44 9.61 -3.84 11.37
N GLN A 45 10.62 -4.16 10.58
CA GLN A 45 11.65 -5.16 10.90
C GLN A 45 12.86 -4.56 11.59
N VAL A 46 13.56 -5.36 12.40
CA VAL A 46 14.76 -4.91 13.14
C VAL A 46 15.92 -4.53 12.21
N ASN A 47 15.88 -5.02 10.97
CA ASN A 47 16.87 -4.73 9.93
C ASN A 47 16.64 -3.38 9.21
N GLY A 48 15.59 -2.62 9.56
CA GLY A 48 15.27 -1.31 8.97
C GLY A 48 14.37 -1.35 7.74
N TYR A 49 13.84 -2.51 7.39
CA TYR A 49 12.91 -2.71 6.27
C TYR A 49 11.49 -3.02 6.77
N LEU A 50 10.55 -3.04 5.83
CA LEU A 50 9.18 -3.44 6.07
C LEU A 50 9.02 -4.94 5.78
N GLY A 51 8.25 -5.64 6.61
CA GLY A 51 7.86 -7.04 6.37
C GLY A 51 6.34 -7.20 6.29
N ALA A 52 5.91 -8.28 5.63
CA ALA A 52 4.50 -8.67 5.58
C ALA A 52 4.11 -9.42 6.87
N VAL A 53 3.12 -8.90 7.59
CA VAL A 53 2.50 -9.55 8.76
C VAL A 53 1.42 -10.52 8.28
N LYS A 54 0.63 -10.10 7.29
CA LYS A 54 -0.39 -10.90 6.62
C LYS A 54 -0.12 -10.86 5.12
N PRO A 55 0.67 -11.81 4.59
CA PRO A 55 1.09 -11.79 3.19
C PRO A 55 -0.10 -11.91 2.23
N SER A 56 -0.06 -11.11 1.17
CA SER A 56 -0.91 -11.19 -0.01
C SER A 56 -0.13 -10.62 -1.20
N ASN A 57 -0.59 -10.82 -2.43
CA ASN A 57 0.08 -10.25 -3.60
C ASN A 57 0.22 -8.73 -3.49
N GLU A 58 -0.84 -8.04 -3.07
CA GLU A 58 -0.84 -6.59 -2.88
C GLU A 58 0.12 -6.15 -1.76
N VAL A 59 0.08 -6.84 -0.62
CA VAL A 59 0.97 -6.55 0.51
C VAL A 59 2.44 -6.77 0.14
N ASN A 60 2.75 -7.84 -0.59
CA ASN A 60 4.10 -8.14 -1.03
C ASN A 60 4.62 -7.13 -2.04
N THR A 61 3.77 -6.66 -2.95
CA THR A 61 4.09 -5.56 -3.87
C THR A 61 4.39 -4.28 -3.09
N LEU A 62 3.55 -3.91 -2.13
CA LEU A 62 3.76 -2.73 -1.29
C LEU A 62 5.09 -2.83 -0.50
N VAL A 63 5.35 -3.97 0.14
CA VAL A 63 6.59 -4.24 0.87
C VAL A 63 7.80 -4.06 -0.05
N THR A 64 7.75 -4.64 -1.25
CA THR A 64 8.83 -4.53 -2.24
C THR A 64 9.05 -3.09 -2.66
N THR A 65 7.99 -2.36 -3.02
CA THR A 65 8.06 -0.96 -3.42
C THR A 65 8.65 -0.07 -2.32
N VAL A 66 8.20 -0.24 -1.07
CA VAL A 66 8.71 0.55 0.07
C VAL A 66 10.17 0.21 0.36
N ASN A 67 10.53 -1.08 0.36
CA ASN A 67 11.89 -1.52 0.65
C ASN A 67 12.90 -1.08 -0.40
N ASN A 68 12.52 -1.05 -1.68
CA ASN A 68 13.36 -0.51 -2.75
C ASN A 68 13.62 0.99 -2.54
N LYS A 69 12.60 1.77 -2.20
CA LYS A 69 12.75 3.20 -1.87
C LYS A 69 13.66 3.41 -0.65
N ARG A 70 13.47 2.63 0.42
CA ARG A 70 14.33 2.66 1.61
C ARG A 70 15.79 2.33 1.27
N LYS A 71 16.02 1.25 0.51
CA LYS A 71 17.37 0.82 0.12
C LYS A 71 18.10 1.91 -0.66
N ALA A 72 17.44 2.53 -1.66
CA ALA A 72 18.02 3.63 -2.41
C ALA A 72 18.41 4.80 -1.50
N LYS A 73 17.53 5.20 -0.58
CA LYS A 73 17.83 6.28 0.37
C LYS A 73 18.94 5.93 1.35
N TYR A 74 18.96 4.69 1.84
CA TYR A 74 20.00 4.23 2.75
C TYR A 74 21.36 4.20 2.06
N GLN A 75 21.41 3.81 0.77
CA GLN A 75 22.63 3.85 -0.02
C GLN A 75 23.14 5.29 -0.20
N GLU A 76 22.26 6.23 -0.55
CA GLU A 76 22.61 7.66 -0.66
C GLU A 76 23.21 8.19 0.65
N LEU A 77 22.56 7.92 1.79
CA LEU A 77 23.02 8.37 3.11
C LEU A 77 24.32 7.69 3.53
N ALA A 78 24.46 6.38 3.25
CA ALA A 78 25.66 5.61 3.54
C ALA A 78 26.87 6.21 2.81
N THR A 79 26.73 6.47 1.50
CA THR A 79 27.77 7.12 0.70
C THR A 79 28.08 8.52 1.21
N LYS A 80 27.05 9.35 1.43
CA LYS A 80 27.21 10.74 1.89
C LYS A 80 27.96 10.86 3.22
N HIS A 81 27.72 9.93 4.14
CA HIS A 81 28.29 9.96 5.48
C HIS A 81 29.44 8.99 5.70
N ASN A 82 29.90 8.31 4.64
CA ASN A 82 30.95 7.29 4.68
C ASN A 82 30.73 6.23 5.77
N ILE A 83 29.50 5.70 5.85
CA ILE A 83 29.10 4.64 6.77
C ILE A 83 28.42 3.51 6.02
N THR A 84 28.20 2.37 6.67
CA THR A 84 27.52 1.24 6.03
C THR A 84 26.01 1.46 5.92
N VAL A 85 25.40 0.93 4.85
CA VAL A 85 23.94 0.85 4.69
C VAL A 85 23.28 0.18 5.91
N LYS A 86 23.92 -0.85 6.48
CA LYS A 86 23.46 -1.52 7.70
C LYS A 86 23.37 -0.57 8.90
N SER A 87 24.33 0.34 9.07
CA SER A 87 24.30 1.36 10.13
C SER A 87 23.15 2.34 9.94
N VAL A 88 22.93 2.81 8.70
CA VAL A 88 21.80 3.70 8.36
C VAL A 88 20.47 3.00 8.63
N ALA A 89 20.32 1.77 8.13
CA ALA A 89 19.11 0.98 8.28
C ALA A 89 18.79 0.68 9.76
N ALA A 90 19.78 0.38 10.59
CA ALA A 90 19.60 0.17 12.02
C ALA A 90 19.09 1.43 12.75
N ARG A 91 19.63 2.61 12.41
CA ARG A 91 19.13 3.89 12.97
C ARG A 91 17.71 4.18 12.50
N ALA A 92 17.42 3.93 11.23
CA ALA A 92 16.09 4.05 10.67
C ALA A 92 15.10 3.09 11.34
N ALA A 93 15.49 1.84 11.60
CA ALA A 93 14.69 0.84 12.33
C ALA A 93 14.32 1.34 13.73
N LYS A 94 15.32 1.79 14.50
CA LYS A 94 15.11 2.33 15.85
C LYS A 94 14.12 3.50 15.84
N LYS A 95 14.24 4.40 14.86
CA LYS A 95 13.30 5.52 14.71
C LYS A 95 11.92 5.06 14.27
N ALA A 96 11.82 4.16 13.29
CA ALA A 96 10.55 3.66 12.80
C ALA A 96 9.78 2.95 13.91
N MET A 97 10.43 2.04 14.64
CA MET A 97 9.84 1.29 15.75
C MET A 97 9.41 2.19 16.92
N SER A 98 10.18 3.24 17.24
CA SER A 98 9.77 4.19 18.28
C SER A 98 8.54 5.00 17.87
N MET A 99 8.42 5.32 16.58
CA MET A 99 7.29 6.04 16.00
C MET A 99 6.08 5.15 15.66
N THR A 100 6.23 3.83 15.59
CA THR A 100 5.12 2.89 15.36
C THR A 100 4.01 3.14 16.38
N ALA A 101 2.76 3.28 15.93
CA ALA A 101 1.65 3.54 16.83
C ALA A 101 1.27 2.28 17.64
N LYS A 102 0.60 2.47 18.79
CA LYS A 102 -0.03 1.35 19.50
C LYS A 102 -0.99 0.63 18.56
N GLY A 103 -1.00 -0.68 18.61
CA GLY A 103 -1.82 -1.54 17.76
C GLY A 103 -1.22 -1.87 16.39
N GLN A 104 -0.10 -1.27 16.01
CA GLN A 104 0.67 -1.65 14.81
C GLN A 104 1.78 -2.65 15.15
N PHE A 105 2.38 -3.27 14.13
CA PHE A 105 3.32 -4.39 14.32
C PHE A 105 4.78 -3.98 14.16
N ILE A 106 5.62 -4.56 15.03
CA ILE A 106 7.08 -4.53 14.95
C ILE A 106 7.62 -5.96 15.08
N GLU A 107 8.76 -6.24 14.48
CA GLU A 107 9.43 -7.55 14.59
C GLU A 107 10.12 -7.68 15.95
N SER A 108 9.83 -8.74 16.70
CA SER A 108 10.52 -9.06 17.98
C SER A 108 11.74 -9.96 17.77
N SER A 109 11.68 -10.82 16.76
CA SER A 109 12.77 -11.67 16.26
C SER A 109 12.47 -11.98 14.79
N PRO A 110 13.45 -12.42 13.97
CA PRO A 110 13.22 -12.64 12.54
C PRO A 110 11.93 -13.44 12.25
N GLY A 111 10.98 -12.81 11.56
CA GLY A 111 9.68 -13.40 11.20
C GLY A 111 8.64 -13.47 12.33
N GLN A 112 8.97 -13.07 13.55
CA GLN A 112 8.04 -13.03 14.68
C GLN A 112 7.55 -11.59 14.92
N TRP A 113 6.24 -11.43 14.89
CA TRP A 113 5.58 -10.14 14.97
C TRP A 113 5.02 -9.88 16.37
N LYS A 114 5.32 -8.70 16.90
CA LYS A 114 4.73 -8.17 18.13
C LYS A 114 3.87 -6.96 17.80
N LYS A 115 2.63 -6.96 18.28
CA LYS A 115 1.76 -5.78 18.29
C LYS A 115 2.25 -4.83 19.38
N LYS A 116 2.50 -3.57 19.03
CA LYS A 116 3.01 -2.53 19.95
C LYS A 116 1.93 -1.98 20.87
#